data_AF-A0A2K9P184-F1
#
_entry.id   AF-A0A2K9P184-F1
#
_cell.length_a   1.000
_cell.length_b   1.000
_cell.length_c   1.000
_cell.angle_alpha   90.00
_cell.angle_beta   90.00
_cell.angle_gamma   90.00
#
_symmetry.space_group_name_H-M   'P 1'
#
loop_
_entity.id
_entity.type
_entity.pdbx_description
1 polymer ?
#
loop_
_entity_poly.entity_id
_entity_poly.type
_entity_poly.pdbx_seq_one_letter_code
_entity_poly.pdbx_strand_id
1 'polypeptide(L)'
;MDEKTPHLHLCFTPITEDGRLSAKDILGNRAQLSKWQDEFHAHMVKKYPDLARGESAFDTGRKHIPTWLFKQSVSLSKQAALIDNELAGINPLNAGKKRDNVLKMLKKWFPKMEKFEGQLRKYQKSIDLLEKENADLAEKTKDGSGNRIKTQLEIGKLQSEVTELRRFMDSIPNDLRKELQVMQKQQGRNGRIDK
;
A
#
# COMPACT_ATOMS: atom_id res chain seq x y z
N MET A 1 -15.64 -9.56 -14.63
CA MET A 1 -14.95 -8.43 -13.98
C MET A 1 -13.48 -8.56 -14.31
N ASP A 2 -12.90 -7.50 -14.87
CA ASP A 2 -11.50 -7.37 -15.33
C ASP A 2 -10.54 -6.97 -14.19
N GLU A 3 -11.07 -6.46 -13.08
CA GLU A 3 -10.33 -6.19 -11.85
C GLU A 3 -10.62 -7.19 -10.72
N LYS A 4 -9.76 -7.14 -9.70
CA LYS A 4 -9.75 -8.11 -8.58
C LYS A 4 -10.96 -7.99 -7.66
N THR A 5 -11.41 -6.77 -7.40
CA THR A 5 -12.58 -6.50 -6.55
C THR A 5 -13.65 -5.87 -7.44
N PRO A 6 -14.88 -6.41 -7.45
CA PRO A 6 -16.00 -5.76 -8.12
C PRO A 6 -16.18 -4.35 -7.53
N HIS A 7 -16.10 -3.34 -8.38
CA HIS A 7 -16.28 -1.94 -8.00
C HIS A 7 -17.03 -1.20 -9.13
N LEU A 8 -17.59 -0.04 -8.81
CA LEU A 8 -18.37 0.80 -9.72
C LEU A 8 -17.76 2.19 -9.76
N HIS A 9 -17.48 2.68 -10.97
CA HIS A 9 -17.18 4.10 -11.20
C HIS A 9 -18.50 4.81 -11.51
N LEU A 10 -18.99 5.61 -10.56
CA LEU A 10 -20.18 6.43 -10.72
C LEU A 10 -19.77 7.87 -11.01
N CYS A 11 -20.06 8.34 -12.23
CA CYS A 11 -19.89 9.74 -12.61
C CYS A 11 -21.27 10.39 -12.68
N PHE A 12 -21.41 11.55 -12.04
CA PHE A 12 -22.62 12.36 -12.14
C PHE A 12 -22.25 13.82 -12.40
N THR A 13 -23.11 14.53 -13.13
CA THR A 13 -22.93 15.95 -13.41
C THR A 13 -23.51 16.74 -12.24
N PRO A 14 -22.72 17.56 -11.54
CA PRO A 14 -23.19 18.27 -10.35
C PRO A 14 -24.01 19.51 -10.75
N ILE A 15 -25.26 19.30 -11.15
CA ILE A 15 -26.22 20.37 -11.48
C ILE A 15 -27.09 20.65 -10.25
N THR A 16 -27.04 21.89 -9.74
CA THR A 16 -27.85 22.35 -8.61
C THR A 16 -29.30 22.56 -9.02
N GLU A 17 -30.21 22.69 -8.05
CA GLU A 17 -31.65 22.89 -8.31
C GLU A 17 -31.94 24.16 -9.13
N ASP A 18 -31.11 25.20 -8.99
CA ASP A 18 -31.16 26.43 -9.78
C ASP A 18 -30.43 26.34 -11.13
N GLY A 19 -29.98 25.15 -11.53
CA GLY A 19 -29.40 24.87 -12.85
C GLY A 19 -27.91 25.19 -13.00
N ARG A 20 -27.20 25.58 -11.94
CA ARG A 20 -25.75 25.85 -11.99
C ARG A 20 -24.95 24.55 -11.94
N LEU A 21 -23.78 24.55 -12.57
CA LEU A 21 -22.80 23.46 -12.42
C LEU A 21 -21.89 23.73 -11.22
N SER A 22 -22.17 23.09 -10.08
CA SER A 22 -21.44 23.33 -8.83
C SER A 22 -21.24 22.04 -8.01
N ALA A 23 -20.05 21.45 -8.14
CA ALA A 23 -19.65 20.32 -7.29
C ALA A 23 -19.56 20.71 -5.81
N LYS A 24 -19.16 21.96 -5.52
CA LYS A 24 -19.04 22.48 -4.16
C LYS A 24 -20.39 22.49 -3.44
N ASP A 25 -21.45 22.90 -4.13
CA ASP A 25 -22.78 23.02 -3.52
C ASP A 25 -23.42 21.64 -3.30
N ILE A 26 -23.12 20.66 -4.17
CA ILE A 26 -23.67 19.30 -4.08
C ILE A 26 -22.87 18.39 -3.15
N LEU A 27 -21.56 18.28 -3.36
CA LEU A 27 -20.68 17.44 -2.52
C LEU A 27 -20.42 18.08 -1.16
N GLY A 28 -20.43 19.42 -1.11
CA GLY A 28 -20.26 20.15 0.11
C GLY A 28 -18.84 20.14 0.67
N ASN A 29 -18.77 20.34 1.97
CA ASN A 29 -17.54 20.28 2.75
C ASN A 29 -17.30 18.89 3.37
N ARG A 30 -16.23 18.75 4.15
CA ARG A 30 -15.87 17.49 4.81
C ARG A 30 -16.99 16.91 5.68
N ALA A 31 -17.76 17.75 6.39
CA ALA A 31 -18.86 17.29 7.24
C ALA A 31 -20.03 16.75 6.41
N GLN A 32 -20.36 17.42 5.30
CA GLN A 32 -21.38 16.96 4.36
C GLN A 32 -20.99 15.62 3.71
N LEU A 33 -19.71 15.44 3.34
CA LEU A 33 -19.21 14.16 2.84
C LEU A 33 -19.32 13.03 3.88
N SER A 34 -19.10 13.32 5.17
CA SER A 34 -19.32 12.32 6.23
C SER A 34 -20.80 11.94 6.34
N LYS A 35 -21.70 12.94 6.30
CA LYS A 35 -23.14 12.72 6.30
C LYS A 35 -23.60 11.86 5.12
N TRP A 36 -23.06 12.11 3.92
CA TRP A 36 -23.35 11.30 2.73
C TRP A 36 -22.97 9.83 2.91
N GLN A 37 -21.83 9.55 3.55
CA GLN A 37 -21.44 8.17 3.84
C GLN A 37 -22.41 7.48 4.81
N ASP A 38 -22.91 8.23 5.80
CA ASP A 38 -23.86 7.71 6.80
C ASP A 38 -25.24 7.46 6.16
N GLU A 39 -25.73 8.39 5.35
CA GLU A 39 -26.99 8.27 4.60
C GLU A 39 -26.93 7.11 3.58
N PHE A 40 -25.80 6.99 2.86
CA PHE A 40 -25.58 5.89 1.94
C PHE A 40 -25.59 4.54 2.66
N HIS A 41 -24.92 4.43 3.81
CA HIS A 41 -24.97 3.21 4.62
C HIS A 41 -26.38 2.90 5.12
N ALA A 42 -27.10 3.89 5.64
CA ALA A 42 -28.49 3.75 6.10
C ALA A 42 -29.43 3.28 4.99
N HIS A 43 -29.16 3.63 3.73
CA HIS A 43 -29.87 3.08 2.57
C HIS A 43 -29.45 1.64 2.28
N MET A 44 -28.14 1.37 2.23
CA MET A 44 -27.60 0.07 1.83
C MET A 44 -27.90 -1.06 2.83
N VAL A 45 -27.89 -0.76 4.13
CA VAL A 45 -28.11 -1.76 5.19
C VAL A 45 -29.53 -2.35 5.15
N LYS A 46 -30.51 -1.63 4.58
CA LYS A 46 -31.88 -2.14 4.37
C LYS A 46 -31.90 -3.38 3.45
N LYS A 47 -30.98 -3.43 2.49
CA LYS A 47 -30.84 -4.55 1.54
C LYS A 47 -29.70 -5.49 1.91
N TYR A 48 -28.66 -4.97 2.56
CA TYR A 48 -27.45 -5.71 2.93
C TYR A 48 -27.16 -5.51 4.44
N PRO A 49 -27.88 -6.21 5.33
CA PRO A 49 -27.76 -6.01 6.79
C PRO A 49 -26.36 -6.26 7.35
N ASP A 50 -25.59 -7.11 6.67
CA ASP A 50 -24.22 -7.46 7.03
C ASP A 50 -23.17 -6.38 6.73
N LEU A 51 -23.56 -5.31 6.04
CA LEU A 51 -22.67 -4.20 5.70
C LEU A 51 -22.51 -3.28 6.92
N ALA A 52 -21.30 -3.20 7.44
CA ALA A 52 -20.95 -2.24 8.48
C ALA A 52 -20.52 -0.89 7.88
N ARG A 53 -20.82 0.19 8.59
CA ARG A 53 -20.32 1.52 8.29
C ARG A 53 -18.83 1.59 8.65
N GLY A 54 -18.00 2.09 7.74
CA GLY A 54 -16.59 2.35 8.05
C GLY A 54 -16.45 3.46 9.09
N GLU A 55 -15.37 3.48 9.86
CA GLU A 55 -15.12 4.56 10.83
C GLU A 55 -14.88 5.91 10.12
N SER A 56 -15.36 7.00 10.71
CA SER A 56 -15.22 8.32 10.08
C SER A 56 -13.77 8.77 10.03
N ALA A 57 -13.40 9.42 8.93
CA ALA A 57 -12.10 10.09 8.82
C ALA A 57 -11.96 11.24 9.82
N PHE A 58 -13.06 11.78 10.38
CA PHE A 58 -13.00 12.77 11.45
C PHE A 58 -12.44 12.19 12.74
N ASP A 59 -12.91 11.01 13.13
CA ASP A 59 -12.51 10.35 14.36
C ASP A 59 -11.12 9.71 14.22
N THR A 60 -10.87 9.09 13.06
CA THR A 60 -9.65 8.30 12.82
C THR A 60 -8.47 9.12 12.30
N GLY A 61 -8.71 10.30 11.72
CA GLY A 61 -7.67 11.11 11.08
C GLY A 61 -6.98 10.46 9.87
N ARG A 62 -7.58 9.39 9.33
CA ARG A 62 -6.99 8.60 8.24
C ARG A 62 -6.82 9.38 6.96
N LYS A 63 -5.74 9.06 6.25
CA LYS A 63 -5.47 9.55 4.90
C LYS A 63 -5.66 8.43 3.89
N HIS A 64 -6.21 8.78 2.74
CA HIS A 64 -6.31 7.87 1.61
C HIS A 64 -4.92 7.38 1.21
N ILE A 65 -4.74 6.05 1.19
CA ILE A 65 -3.53 5.40 0.71
C ILE A 65 -3.68 5.17 -0.80
N PRO A 66 -2.86 5.79 -1.65
CA PRO A 66 -2.99 5.65 -3.09
C PRO A 66 -2.74 4.21 -3.56
N THR A 67 -3.51 3.76 -4.56
CA THR A 67 -3.37 2.42 -5.16
C THR A 67 -1.97 2.17 -5.73
N TRP A 68 -1.28 3.20 -6.24
CA TRP A 68 0.09 3.04 -6.74
C TRP A 68 1.07 2.61 -5.64
N LEU A 69 0.85 3.01 -4.39
CA LEU A 69 1.70 2.63 -3.26
C LEU A 69 1.58 1.12 -3.01
N PHE A 70 0.34 0.60 -3.08
CA PHE A 70 0.07 -0.84 -3.02
C PHE A 70 0.78 -1.57 -4.17
N LYS A 71 0.59 -1.13 -5.42
CA LYS A 71 1.22 -1.76 -6.58
C LYS A 71 2.76 -1.73 -6.50
N GLN A 72 3.33 -0.65 -5.97
CA GLN A 72 4.78 -0.53 -5.78
C GLN A 72 5.29 -1.49 -4.71
N SER A 73 4.59 -1.65 -3.59
CA SER A 73 4.96 -2.64 -2.56
C SER A 73 5.05 -4.05 -3.15
N VAL A 74 3.99 -4.52 -3.82
CA VAL A 74 3.93 -5.84 -4.46
C VAL A 74 5.06 -6.04 -5.48
N SER A 75 5.37 -5.00 -6.26
CA SER A 75 6.47 -5.06 -7.24
C SER A 75 7.85 -5.15 -6.58
N LEU A 76 8.06 -4.43 -5.47
CA LEU A 76 9.31 -4.48 -4.72
C LEU A 76 9.47 -5.80 -3.99
N SER A 77 8.40 -6.37 -3.41
CA SER A 77 8.47 -7.65 -2.70
C SER A 77 8.78 -8.79 -3.65
N LYS A 78 8.18 -8.80 -4.84
CA LYS A 78 8.54 -9.76 -5.90
C LYS A 78 10.02 -9.69 -6.25
N GLN A 79 10.59 -8.48 -6.34
CA GLN A 79 12.02 -8.32 -6.61
C GLN A 79 12.88 -8.80 -5.43
N ALA A 80 12.48 -8.52 -4.18
CA ALA A 80 13.16 -9.02 -3.00
C ALA A 80 13.15 -10.56 -2.95
N ALA A 81 12.00 -11.20 -3.20
CA ALA A 81 11.89 -12.65 -3.28
C ALA A 81 12.77 -13.26 -4.39
N LEU A 82 12.91 -12.59 -5.54
CA LEU A 82 13.84 -13.02 -6.58
C LEU A 82 15.31 -12.92 -6.13
N ILE A 83 15.67 -11.89 -5.36
CA ILE A 83 17.00 -11.74 -4.79
C ILE A 83 17.27 -12.84 -3.75
N ASP A 84 16.32 -13.11 -2.86
CA ASP A 84 16.42 -14.18 -1.86
C ASP A 84 16.58 -15.56 -2.50
N ASN A 85 15.81 -15.86 -3.55
CA ASN A 85 15.95 -17.12 -4.27
C ASN A 85 17.32 -17.26 -4.95
N GLU A 86 17.85 -16.17 -5.51
CA GLU A 86 19.18 -16.19 -6.12
C GLU A 86 20.30 -16.36 -5.08
N LEU A 87 20.13 -15.76 -3.89
CA LEU A 87 21.00 -15.96 -2.72
C LEU A 87 20.97 -17.42 -2.23
N ALA A 88 19.77 -18.00 -2.09
CA ALA A 88 19.60 -19.39 -1.65
C ALA A 88 20.18 -20.40 -2.64
N GLY A 89 20.21 -20.06 -3.93
CA GLY A 89 20.77 -20.90 -4.99
C GLY A 89 22.29 -20.80 -5.16
N ILE A 90 23.02 -20.18 -4.23
CA ILE A 90 24.49 -20.10 -4.24
C ILE A 90 25.08 -21.46 -3.85
N ASN A 91 25.91 -22.03 -4.73
CA ASN A 91 26.71 -23.22 -4.46
C ASN A 91 28.20 -22.93 -4.73
N PRO A 92 29.13 -23.77 -4.23
CA PRO A 92 30.57 -23.54 -4.41
C PRO A 92 31.02 -23.40 -5.88
N LEU A 93 30.27 -24.00 -6.83
CA LEU A 93 30.58 -23.99 -8.26
C LEU A 93 30.13 -22.71 -8.99
N ASN A 94 29.13 -21.99 -8.46
CA ASN A 94 28.52 -20.81 -9.10
C ASN A 94 28.61 -19.53 -8.25
N ALA A 95 29.25 -19.59 -7.08
CA ALA A 95 29.25 -18.53 -6.08
C ALA A 95 29.69 -17.16 -6.60
N GLY A 96 30.73 -17.10 -7.45
CA GLY A 96 31.19 -15.83 -8.02
C GLY A 96 30.12 -15.15 -8.88
N LYS A 97 29.65 -15.85 -9.93
CA LYS A 97 28.66 -15.30 -10.88
C LYS A 97 27.33 -14.92 -10.21
N LYS A 98 26.85 -15.74 -9.27
CA LYS A 98 25.60 -15.47 -8.56
C LYS A 98 25.71 -14.30 -7.59
N ARG A 99 26.83 -14.17 -6.86
CA ARG A 99 27.06 -13.00 -5.99
C ARG A 99 27.08 -11.70 -6.80
N ASP A 100 27.75 -11.69 -7.95
CA ASP A 100 27.76 -10.52 -8.83
C ASP A 100 26.35 -10.17 -9.36
N ASN A 101 25.57 -11.19 -9.70
CA ASN A 101 24.19 -11.01 -10.15
C ASN A 101 23.29 -10.45 -9.04
N VAL A 102 23.36 -11.01 -7.83
CA VAL A 102 22.65 -10.50 -6.65
C VAL A 102 23.04 -9.05 -6.36
N LEU A 103 24.33 -8.73 -6.40
CA LEU A 103 24.81 -7.36 -6.19
C LEU A 103 24.22 -6.41 -7.24
N LYS A 104 24.13 -6.83 -8.51
CA LYS A 104 23.50 -6.05 -9.59
C LYS A 104 22.00 -5.85 -9.36
N MET A 105 21.29 -6.87 -8.87
CA MET A 105 19.87 -6.77 -8.53
C MET A 105 19.64 -5.84 -7.35
N LEU A 106 20.42 -5.99 -6.27
CA LEU A 106 20.38 -5.12 -5.09
C LEU A 106 20.66 -3.65 -5.46
N LYS A 107 21.66 -3.39 -6.31
CA LYS A 107 21.97 -2.04 -6.82
C LYS A 107 20.78 -1.36 -7.51
N LYS A 108 19.91 -2.12 -8.18
CA LYS A 108 18.71 -1.58 -8.83
C LYS A 108 17.50 -1.48 -7.91
N TRP A 109 17.39 -2.41 -6.95
CA TRP A 109 16.25 -2.53 -6.05
C TRP A 109 16.34 -1.54 -4.88
N PHE A 110 17.52 -1.42 -4.25
CA PHE A 110 17.74 -0.64 -3.03
C PHE A 110 17.32 0.84 -3.18
N PRO A 111 17.69 1.58 -4.25
CA PRO A 111 17.25 2.96 -4.42
C PRO A 111 15.73 3.12 -4.53
N LYS A 112 15.04 2.13 -5.11
CA LYS A 112 13.59 2.13 -5.24
C LYS A 112 12.91 1.86 -3.90
N MET A 113 13.51 0.97 -3.10
CA MET A 113 13.02 0.66 -1.76
C MET A 113 13.17 1.84 -0.80
N GLU A 114 14.32 2.51 -0.74
CA GLU A 114 14.48 3.71 0.11
C GLU A 114 13.48 4.81 -0.25
N LYS A 115 13.29 5.06 -1.56
CA LYS A 115 12.30 6.02 -2.03
C LYS A 115 10.88 5.62 -1.59
N PHE A 116 10.55 4.34 -1.72
CA PHE A 116 9.27 3.79 -1.29
C PHE A 116 9.07 3.94 0.22
N GLU A 117 10.08 3.66 1.04
CA GLU A 117 10.03 3.82 2.49
C GLU A 117 9.75 5.29 2.89
N GLY A 118 10.45 6.23 2.25
CA GLY A 118 10.20 7.66 2.46
C GLY A 118 8.78 8.09 2.10
N GLN A 119 8.19 7.48 1.06
CA GLN A 119 6.79 7.71 0.68
C GLN A 119 5.81 7.06 1.67
N LEU A 120 6.12 5.84 2.13
CA LEU A 120 5.32 5.05 3.06
C LEU A 120 5.19 5.73 4.43
N ARG A 121 6.26 6.40 4.90
CA ARG A 121 6.27 7.13 6.18
C ARG A 121 5.14 8.16 6.31
N LYS A 122 4.67 8.73 5.19
CA LYS A 122 3.54 9.68 5.16
C LYS A 122 2.21 9.05 5.55
N TYR A 123 2.08 7.74 5.33
CA TYR A 123 0.86 6.97 5.54
C TYR A 123 0.96 6.01 6.74
N GLN A 124 2.13 5.92 7.39
CA GLN A 124 2.39 4.96 8.46
C GLN A 124 1.30 4.98 9.54
N LYS A 125 0.94 6.16 10.07
CA LYS A 125 -0.12 6.27 11.08
C LYS A 125 -1.47 5.70 10.62
N SER A 126 -1.82 5.90 9.34
CA SER A 126 -3.07 5.36 8.78
C SER A 126 -2.98 3.85 8.58
N ILE A 127 -1.80 3.33 8.24
CA ILE A 127 -1.53 1.89 8.14
C ILE A 127 -1.62 1.25 9.53
N ASP A 128 -0.97 1.81 10.55
CA ASP A 128 -0.97 1.29 11.93
C ASP A 128 -2.40 1.23 12.50
N LEU A 129 -3.22 2.25 12.22
CA LEU A 129 -4.62 2.25 12.65
C LEU A 129 -5.46 1.20 11.91
N LEU A 130 -5.24 1.02 10.61
CA LEU A 130 -5.88 -0.05 9.83
C LEU A 130 -5.44 -1.44 10.30
N GLU A 131 -4.19 -1.60 10.74
CA GLU A 131 -3.68 -2.85 11.33
C GLU A 131 -4.43 -3.20 12.61
N LYS A 132 -4.57 -2.24 13.53
CA LYS A 132 -5.28 -2.45 14.78
C LYS A 132 -6.75 -2.82 14.55
N GLU A 133 -7.45 -2.06 13.70
CA GLU A 133 -8.85 -2.36 13.41
C GLU A 133 -9.04 -3.68 12.69
N ASN A 134 -8.17 -4.05 11.75
CA ASN A 134 -8.25 -5.36 11.11
C ASN A 134 -8.03 -6.50 12.09
N ALA A 135 -7.11 -6.35 13.05
CA ALA A 135 -6.88 -7.33 14.10
C ALA A 135 -8.12 -7.46 15.02
N ASP A 136 -8.66 -6.33 15.48
CA ASP A 136 -9.89 -6.29 16.31
C ASP A 136 -11.08 -6.91 15.58
N LEU A 137 -11.21 -6.63 14.27
CA LEU A 137 -12.25 -7.23 13.43
C LEU A 137 -12.02 -8.74 13.22
N ALA A 138 -10.77 -9.18 13.03
CA ALA A 138 -10.44 -10.59 12.86
C ALA A 138 -10.73 -11.40 14.13
N GLU A 139 -10.57 -10.83 15.32
CA GLU A 139 -10.98 -11.48 16.57
C GLU A 139 -12.50 -11.60 16.67
N LYS A 140 -13.23 -10.54 16.32
CA LYS A 140 -14.70 -10.51 16.34
C LYS A 140 -15.34 -11.43 15.29
N THR A 141 -14.65 -11.76 14.21
CA THR A 141 -15.17 -12.63 13.13
C THR A 141 -14.84 -14.11 13.31
N LYS A 142 -14.10 -14.51 14.36
CA LYS A 142 -13.85 -15.93 14.68
C LYS A 142 -15.15 -16.74 14.90
N ASP A 143 -16.26 -16.06 15.17
CA ASP A 143 -17.57 -16.68 15.45
C ASP A 143 -18.51 -16.85 14.23
N GLY A 144 -18.02 -16.68 13.00
CA GLY A 144 -18.70 -17.24 11.83
C GLY A 144 -18.91 -16.27 10.66
N SER A 145 -18.28 -16.60 9.53
CA SER A 145 -18.77 -16.44 8.14
C SER A 145 -17.58 -16.46 7.17
N GLY A 146 -17.42 -17.56 6.43
CA GLY A 146 -16.29 -17.80 5.52
C GLY A 146 -16.10 -16.78 4.39
N ASN A 147 -17.11 -15.94 4.10
CA ASN A 147 -17.02 -14.89 3.07
C ASN A 147 -16.35 -13.59 3.55
N ARG A 148 -16.42 -13.24 4.85
CA ARG A 148 -15.75 -12.04 5.40
C ARG A 148 -14.23 -12.21 5.46
N ILE A 149 -13.77 -13.45 5.58
CA ILE A 149 -12.35 -13.85 5.62
C ILE A 149 -11.61 -13.47 4.33
N LYS A 150 -12.27 -13.55 3.17
CA LYS A 150 -11.63 -13.31 1.86
C LYS A 150 -11.20 -11.85 1.66
N THR A 151 -11.97 -10.89 2.18
CA THR A 151 -11.64 -9.46 2.11
C THR A 151 -10.59 -9.06 3.15
N GLN A 152 -10.61 -9.66 4.35
CA GLN A 152 -9.57 -9.46 5.38
C GLN A 152 -8.19 -9.96 4.92
N LEU A 153 -8.14 -11.06 4.16
CA LEU A 153 -6.90 -11.58 3.57
C LEU A 153 -6.21 -10.60 2.60
N GLU A 154 -6.94 -9.65 1.99
CA GLU A 154 -6.37 -8.74 0.98
C GLU A 154 -5.78 -7.47 1.56
N ILE A 155 -6.35 -6.90 2.62
CA ILE A 155 -5.77 -5.72 3.30
C ILE A 155 -4.56 -6.16 4.13
N GLY A 156 -4.64 -7.35 4.75
CA GLY A 156 -3.48 -8.04 5.33
C GLY A 156 -2.36 -8.26 4.32
N LYS A 157 -2.65 -8.29 3.01
CA LYS A 157 -1.64 -8.45 1.97
C LYS A 157 -0.72 -7.24 1.87
N LEU A 158 -1.25 -6.00 1.83
CA LEU A 158 -0.37 -4.81 1.81
C LEU A 158 0.55 -4.77 3.05
N GLN A 159 -0.02 -5.12 4.19
CA GLN A 159 0.66 -5.14 5.49
C GLN A 159 1.75 -6.22 5.51
N SER A 160 1.46 -7.43 5.03
CA SER A 160 2.43 -8.52 4.86
C SER A 160 3.57 -8.08 3.94
N GLU A 161 3.23 -7.48 2.80
CA GLU A 161 4.19 -7.05 1.78
C GLU A 161 5.12 -5.95 2.33
N VAL A 162 4.58 -4.96 3.06
CA VAL A 162 5.39 -3.93 3.72
C VAL A 162 6.30 -4.52 4.81
N THR A 163 5.77 -5.46 5.59
CA THR A 163 6.53 -6.12 6.67
C THR A 163 7.65 -6.99 6.12
N GLU A 164 7.39 -7.75 5.07
CA GLU A 164 8.39 -8.56 4.35
C GLU A 164 9.49 -7.68 3.76
N LEU A 165 9.11 -6.55 3.13
CA LEU A 165 10.08 -5.59 2.61
C LEU A 165 10.97 -5.00 3.70
N ARG A 166 10.41 -4.66 4.86
CA ARG A 166 11.20 -4.18 6.02
C ARG A 166 12.14 -5.25 6.54
N ARG A 167 11.65 -6.49 6.72
CA ARG A 167 12.48 -7.62 7.16
C ARG A 167 13.63 -7.90 6.21
N PHE A 168 13.35 -7.90 4.90
CA PHE A 168 14.39 -8.08 3.89
C PHE A 168 15.40 -6.93 3.89
N MET A 169 14.93 -5.69 4.06
CA MET A 169 15.82 -4.55 4.23
C MET A 169 16.71 -4.74 5.47
N ASP A 170 16.13 -5.18 6.58
CA ASP A 170 16.82 -5.42 7.85
C ASP A 170 17.80 -6.60 7.82
N SER A 171 17.59 -7.60 6.96
CA SER A 171 18.53 -8.70 6.76
C SER A 171 19.75 -8.32 5.92
N ILE A 172 19.74 -7.22 5.17
CA ILE A 172 20.90 -6.77 4.40
C ILE A 172 21.97 -6.26 5.39
N PRO A 173 23.22 -6.78 5.36
CA PRO A 173 24.31 -6.32 6.22
C PRO A 173 24.55 -4.81 6.14
N ASN A 174 24.81 -4.19 7.29
CA ASN A 174 24.99 -2.73 7.40
C ASN A 174 26.09 -2.18 6.49
N ASP A 175 27.17 -2.93 6.29
CA ASP A 175 28.28 -2.51 5.45
C ASP A 175 27.87 -2.46 3.97
N LEU A 176 27.10 -3.45 3.51
CA LEU A 176 26.52 -3.44 2.17
C LEU A 176 25.49 -2.31 1.99
N ARG A 177 24.69 -1.99 3.02
CA ARG A 177 23.79 -0.82 2.94
C ARG A 177 24.57 0.47 2.76
N LYS A 178 25.64 0.67 3.54
CA LYS A 178 26.50 1.87 3.43
C LYS A 178 27.13 1.96 2.05
N GLU A 179 27.64 0.86 1.50
CA GLU A 179 28.18 0.82 0.13
C GLU A 179 27.12 1.20 -0.90
N LEU A 180 25.92 0.62 -0.82
CA LEU A 180 24.82 0.94 -1.74
C LEU A 180 24.41 2.42 -1.66
N GLN A 181 24.37 2.99 -0.45
CA GLN A 181 24.07 4.42 -0.24
C GLN A 181 25.18 5.34 -0.77
N VAL A 182 26.45 5.00 -0.55
CA VAL A 182 27.61 5.77 -1.06
C VAL A 182 27.64 5.75 -2.58
N MET A 183 27.43 4.58 -3.19
CA MET A 183 27.37 4.43 -4.65
C MET A 183 26.22 5.25 -5.27
N GLN A 184 25.07 5.31 -4.62
CA GLN A 184 23.94 6.13 -5.07
C GLN A 184 24.26 7.63 -5.03
N LYS A 185 24.92 8.11 -3.97
CA LYS A 185 25.38 9.51 -3.85
C LYS A 185 26.40 9.89 -4.93
N GLN A 186 27.26 8.95 -5.32
CA GLN A 186 28.24 9.14 -6.41
C GLN A 186 27.56 9.21 -7.78
N GLN A 187 26.59 8.34 -8.07
CA GLN A 187 25.82 8.38 -9.32
C GLN A 187 24.99 9.67 -9.45
N GLY A 188 24.42 10.19 -8.35
CA GLY A 188 23.71 11.47 -8.34
C GLY A 188 24.61 12.70 -8.51
N ARG A 189 25.91 12.59 -8.22
CA ARG A 189 26.92 13.64 -8.47
C ARG A 189 27.39 13.65 -9.92
N ASN A 190 27.65 12.49 -10.52
CA ASN A 190 28.05 12.41 -11.93
C ASN A 190 26.94 12.87 -12.89
N GLY A 191 25.66 12.58 -12.59
CA GLY A 191 24.53 13.05 -13.41
C GLY A 191 24.22 14.56 -13.32
N ARG A 192 24.94 15.32 -12.50
CA ARG A 192 24.81 16.79 -12.39
C ARG A 192 25.94 17.56 -13.05
N ILE A 193 27.00 16.89 -13.50
CA ILE A 193 28.16 17.52 -14.16
C ILE A 193 27.94 17.61 -15.68
N ASP A 194 27.02 16.81 -16.23
CA ASP A 194 26.68 16.79 -17.67
C ASP A 194 25.34 17.50 -18.01
N LYS A 195 25.02 18.61 -17.34
CA LYS A 195 23.90 19.49 -17.71
C LYS A 195 24.31 20.94 -17.82
#